data_AF-A0A9R1PWI0-F1
#
_entry.id   AF-A0A9R1PWI0-F1
#
_cell.length_a   1.000
_cell.length_b   1.000
_cell.length_c   1.000
_cell.angle_alpha   90.00
_cell.angle_beta   90.00
_cell.angle_gamma   90.00
#
_symmetry.space_group_name_H-M   'P 1'
#
loop_
_entity.id
_entity.type
_entity.pdbx_description
1 polymer ?
#
loop_
_entity_poly.entity_id
_entity_poly.type
_entity_poly.pdbx_seq_one_letter_code
_entity_poly.pdbx_strand_id
1 'polypeptide(L)'
;MNYYRERHCPARGEAPACLVPPPPGYRVHVPWPESLHKIWHDNMPYGKIAERKGHQGWMKQEGSYFLFPGGGTMFPDGAEQYIEKLTKYVPLKSGLLRTGLDMGCGVASFGGFLLKENITALSFAPRDSHKSQIQFALERGIPAFLLMLGTRRLPFPAQSFDFVHCSRCLIPFTAYNGSYLIEVDRLLRPGGYLIISGPPVQWKKQEKEWGELQAMAESLCYKLITVDGNTAIWKKPNQASCLPNQNEFGLDLCSTDDDPDEAWYFKLKKCISKVSLSKEIAVGSIDKWPNRLSKPSARASFMDNGVNLFEADTQKWVKRVSYYKRSLGVKLGTALIRNVMDMNAFFGGLAAAVASDPVWVMNVVPAKKPLTLGVIYDRGLIGVYHDWCEPFSTYPRTYDLIHADGINSLISDPKSGKTSANQAAPRNFQFIYGHFETGM
;
A
#
# COMPACT_ATOMS: atom_id res chain seq x y z
N MET A 1 9.10 25.05 -3.22
CA MET A 1 8.67 23.83 -2.50
C MET A 1 7.16 23.70 -2.63
N ASN A 2 6.65 22.51 -2.95
CA ASN A 2 5.23 22.25 -3.20
C ASN A 2 4.41 22.09 -1.90
N TYR A 3 4.56 23.02 -0.94
CA TYR A 3 3.91 22.92 0.38
C TYR A 3 2.38 22.74 0.28
N TYR A 4 1.73 23.38 -0.70
CA TYR A 4 0.30 23.21 -1.00
C TYR A 4 -0.11 21.80 -1.49
N ARG A 5 0.85 20.93 -1.84
CA ARG A 5 0.62 19.52 -2.19
C ARG A 5 0.89 18.57 -1.02
N GLU A 6 1.43 19.07 0.10
CA GLU A 6 1.69 18.28 1.28
C GLU A 6 0.44 18.20 2.16
N ARG A 7 0.29 17.06 2.84
CA ARG A 7 -0.81 16.87 3.78
C ARG A 7 -0.65 17.86 4.96
N HIS A 8 -1.77 18.30 5.52
CA HIS A 8 -1.82 19.12 6.72
C HIS A 8 -3.23 19.04 7.32
N CYS A 9 -3.35 19.12 8.64
CA CYS A 9 -4.65 19.29 9.26
C CYS A 9 -5.18 20.70 8.85
N PRO A 10 -6.46 20.85 8.48
CA PRO A 10 -7.04 22.17 8.20
C PRO A 10 -7.02 23.05 9.45
N ALA A 11 -6.87 24.36 9.29
CA ALA A 11 -6.95 25.28 10.42
C ALA A 11 -8.38 25.36 10.97
N ARG A 12 -8.53 25.86 12.20
CA ARG A 12 -9.84 25.99 12.84
C ARG A 12 -10.74 26.90 12.01
N GLY A 13 -11.88 26.38 11.56
CA GLY A 13 -12.85 27.09 10.73
C GLY A 13 -12.69 26.86 9.22
N GLU A 14 -11.59 26.23 8.77
CA GLU A 14 -11.37 25.88 7.36
C GLU A 14 -11.96 24.51 6.99
N ALA A 15 -12.32 23.69 7.99
CA ALA A 15 -12.89 22.38 7.77
C ALA A 15 -14.32 22.49 7.20
N PRO A 16 -14.60 21.98 5.98
CA PRO A 16 -15.93 22.09 5.35
C PRO A 16 -17.09 21.58 6.23
N ALA A 17 -18.12 22.40 6.39
CA ALA A 17 -19.27 22.06 7.24
C ALA A 17 -20.21 20.98 6.64
N CYS A 18 -20.07 20.65 5.36
CA CYS A 18 -20.99 19.81 4.61
C CYS A 18 -20.31 18.58 3.98
N LEU A 19 -21.08 17.50 3.83
CA LEU A 19 -20.68 16.35 3.02
C LEU A 19 -20.63 16.77 1.55
N VAL A 20 -19.57 16.37 0.84
CA VAL A 20 -19.55 16.53 -0.62
C VAL A 20 -20.45 15.47 -1.24
N PRO A 21 -21.47 15.84 -2.03
CA PRO A 21 -22.32 14.87 -2.71
C PRO A 21 -21.51 14.05 -3.73
N PRO A 22 -21.95 12.83 -4.08
CA PRO A 22 -21.41 12.11 -5.22
C PRO A 22 -21.54 12.96 -6.49
N PRO A 23 -20.60 12.84 -7.46
CA PRO A 23 -20.75 13.46 -8.77
C PRO A 23 -22.07 13.03 -9.43
N PRO A 24 -22.70 13.88 -10.24
CA PRO A 24 -23.88 13.50 -11.02
C PRO A 24 -23.60 12.23 -11.85
N GLY A 25 -24.51 11.26 -11.78
CA GLY A 25 -24.39 9.98 -12.50
C GLY A 25 -23.57 8.90 -11.77
N TYR A 26 -22.99 9.18 -10.61
CA TYR A 26 -22.29 8.17 -9.82
C TYR A 26 -23.22 7.02 -9.40
N ARG A 27 -22.75 5.79 -9.58
CA ARG A 27 -23.48 4.54 -9.34
C ARG A 27 -22.83 3.75 -8.22
N VAL A 28 -23.62 2.89 -7.59
CA VAL A 28 -23.09 1.84 -6.71
C VAL A 28 -22.14 0.95 -7.54
N HIS A 29 -21.03 0.57 -6.93
CA HIS A 29 -19.97 -0.24 -7.56
C HIS A 29 -20.51 -1.51 -8.21
N VAL A 30 -19.83 -1.93 -9.27
CA VAL A 30 -20.01 -3.27 -9.82
C VAL A 30 -19.67 -4.29 -8.72
N PRO A 31 -20.51 -5.29 -8.43
CA PRO A 31 -20.19 -6.28 -7.40
C PRO A 31 -18.96 -7.13 -7.71
N TRP A 32 -18.27 -7.59 -6.67
CA TRP A 32 -17.15 -8.54 -6.80
C TRP A 32 -17.67 -9.93 -7.21
N PRO A 33 -17.00 -10.70 -8.10
CA PRO A 33 -15.68 -10.45 -8.69
C PRO A 33 -15.69 -9.70 -10.03
N GLU A 34 -16.86 -9.36 -10.56
CA GLU A 34 -16.96 -8.70 -11.86
C GLU A 34 -16.23 -7.35 -11.89
N SER A 35 -16.22 -6.64 -10.76
CA SER A 35 -15.49 -5.37 -10.59
C SER A 35 -14.02 -5.46 -10.98
N LEU A 36 -13.38 -6.63 -10.83
CA LEU A 36 -11.98 -6.84 -11.20
C LEU A 36 -11.74 -6.53 -12.69
N HIS A 37 -12.74 -6.82 -13.53
CA HIS A 37 -12.66 -6.75 -14.98
C HIS A 37 -13.47 -5.60 -15.58
N LYS A 38 -14.42 -5.00 -14.84
CA LYS A 38 -15.19 -3.87 -15.34
C LYS A 38 -15.63 -2.92 -14.23
N ILE A 39 -15.72 -1.62 -14.54
CA ILE A 39 -16.33 -0.61 -13.67
C ILE A 39 -17.28 0.27 -14.47
N TRP A 40 -18.15 1.01 -13.78
CA TRP A 40 -18.99 2.02 -14.42
C TRP A 40 -18.15 3.16 -14.98
N HIS A 41 -18.38 3.50 -16.24
CA HIS A 41 -17.79 4.69 -16.86
C HIS A 41 -18.17 5.96 -16.09
N ASP A 42 -19.43 6.08 -15.67
CA ASP A 42 -19.96 7.28 -15.00
C ASP A 42 -19.35 7.54 -13.62
N ASN A 43 -18.82 6.50 -12.96
CA ASN A 43 -18.09 6.68 -11.70
C ASN A 43 -16.74 7.38 -11.91
N MET A 44 -16.21 7.29 -13.14
CA MET A 44 -14.89 7.78 -13.53
C MET A 44 -14.88 8.30 -14.99
N PRO A 45 -15.62 9.36 -15.36
CA PRO A 45 -15.86 9.76 -16.75
C PRO A 45 -14.62 10.42 -17.42
N TYR A 46 -13.49 9.70 -17.47
CA TYR A 46 -12.22 10.13 -18.02
C TYR A 46 -11.69 9.09 -19.02
N GLY A 47 -12.11 9.22 -20.27
CA GLY A 47 -11.74 8.31 -21.36
C GLY A 47 -10.27 8.37 -21.80
N LYS A 48 -9.51 9.40 -21.41
CA LYS A 48 -8.14 9.66 -21.90
C LYS A 48 -7.17 8.49 -21.74
N ILE A 49 -7.29 7.70 -20.67
CA ILE A 49 -6.48 6.48 -20.50
C ILE A 49 -6.90 5.39 -21.49
N ALA A 50 -8.21 5.17 -21.67
CA ALA A 50 -8.71 4.19 -22.65
C ALA A 50 -8.29 4.57 -24.07
N GLU A 51 -8.37 5.86 -24.44
CA GLU A 51 -7.93 6.36 -25.74
C GLU A 51 -6.42 6.17 -25.97
N ARG A 52 -5.59 6.57 -25.00
CA ARG A 52 -4.12 6.57 -25.17
C ARG A 52 -3.46 5.22 -24.94
N LYS A 53 -4.04 4.37 -24.09
CA LYS A 53 -3.44 3.12 -23.60
C LYS A 53 -4.28 1.88 -23.87
N GLY A 54 -5.45 2.01 -24.53
CA GLY A 54 -6.30 0.88 -24.87
C GLY A 54 -5.63 -0.15 -25.77
N HIS A 55 -4.73 0.29 -26.67
CA HIS A 55 -3.93 -0.61 -27.51
C HIS A 55 -2.93 -1.48 -26.71
N GLN A 56 -2.60 -1.09 -25.48
CA GLN A 56 -1.72 -1.84 -24.57
C GLN A 56 -2.50 -2.74 -23.61
N GLY A 57 -3.82 -2.89 -23.81
CA GLY A 57 -4.67 -3.69 -22.95
C GLY A 57 -4.89 -3.15 -21.54
N TRP A 58 -4.64 -1.85 -21.31
CA TRP A 58 -4.85 -1.25 -19.98
C TRP A 58 -6.33 -1.17 -19.64
N MET A 59 -7.11 -0.57 -20.55
CA MET A 59 -8.52 -0.28 -20.36
C MET A 59 -9.18 -0.03 -21.72
N LYS A 60 -10.42 -0.47 -21.89
CA LYS A 60 -11.25 -0.16 -23.06
C LYS A 60 -12.62 0.31 -22.59
N GLN A 61 -13.27 1.19 -23.35
CA GLN A 61 -14.64 1.58 -23.06
C GLN A 61 -15.59 0.73 -23.90
N GLU A 62 -16.60 0.15 -23.27
CA GLU A 62 -17.64 -0.63 -23.93
C GLU A 62 -19.00 -0.34 -23.27
N GLY A 63 -19.92 0.28 -24.04
CA GLY A 63 -21.20 0.74 -23.52
C GLY A 63 -21.03 1.68 -22.31
N SER A 64 -21.63 1.30 -21.18
CA SER A 64 -21.58 2.06 -19.91
C SER A 64 -20.43 1.66 -18.99
N TYR A 65 -19.50 0.83 -19.47
CA TYR A 65 -18.40 0.30 -18.67
C TYR A 65 -17.03 0.66 -19.23
N PHE A 66 -16.07 0.77 -18.33
CA PHE A 66 -14.67 0.52 -18.65
C PHE A 66 -14.34 -0.93 -18.36
N LEU A 67 -13.70 -1.61 -19.31
CA LEU A 67 -13.21 -2.97 -19.23
C LEU A 67 -11.70 -3.00 -19.01
N PHE A 68 -11.22 -3.93 -18.19
CA PHE A 68 -9.81 -4.11 -17.83
C PHE A 68 -9.34 -5.50 -18.25
N PRO A 69 -8.78 -5.67 -19.47
CA PRO A 69 -8.33 -6.97 -19.95
C PRO A 69 -7.05 -7.46 -19.26
N GLY A 70 -6.45 -6.65 -18.37
CA GLY A 70 -5.30 -7.06 -17.55
C GLY A 70 -3.94 -6.77 -18.18
N GLY A 71 -3.90 -6.09 -19.33
CA GLY A 71 -2.66 -5.67 -19.97
C GLY A 71 -1.96 -4.53 -19.23
N GLY A 72 -0.72 -4.28 -19.64
CA GLY A 72 0.17 -3.27 -19.10
C GLY A 72 1.26 -2.91 -20.10
N THR A 73 1.94 -1.78 -19.91
CA THR A 73 2.97 -1.36 -20.86
C THR A 73 4.16 -2.31 -20.89
N MET A 74 4.47 -2.97 -19.76
CA MET A 74 5.54 -3.98 -19.67
C MET A 74 5.01 -5.42 -19.83
N PHE A 75 3.70 -5.59 -19.98
CA PHE A 75 3.04 -6.89 -20.11
C PHE A 75 1.82 -6.75 -21.03
N PRO A 76 2.04 -6.45 -22.34
CA PRO A 76 0.95 -6.20 -23.28
C PRO A 76 0.03 -7.41 -23.46
N ASP A 77 0.58 -8.61 -23.31
CA ASP A 77 -0.14 -9.88 -23.44
C ASP A 77 -0.91 -10.28 -22.16
N GLY A 78 -0.83 -9.48 -21.09
CA GLY A 78 -1.61 -9.63 -19.87
C GLY A 78 -0.79 -9.91 -18.61
N ALA A 79 -1.33 -9.48 -17.47
CA ALA A 79 -0.68 -9.62 -16.16
C ALA A 79 -0.44 -11.09 -15.76
N GLU A 80 -1.30 -12.02 -16.16
CA GLU A 80 -1.13 -13.46 -15.85
C GLU A 80 0.15 -14.03 -16.42
N GLN A 81 0.42 -13.76 -17.70
CA GLN A 81 1.61 -14.26 -18.40
C GLN A 81 2.88 -13.62 -17.83
N TYR A 82 2.79 -12.36 -17.42
CA TYR A 82 3.87 -11.69 -16.71
C TYR A 82 4.14 -12.29 -15.33
N ILE A 83 3.10 -12.58 -14.54
CA ILE A 83 3.22 -13.27 -13.25
C ILE A 83 3.82 -14.68 -13.44
N GLU A 84 3.42 -15.40 -14.50
CA GLU A 84 3.99 -16.70 -14.84
C GLU A 84 5.49 -16.59 -15.18
N LYS A 85 5.89 -15.57 -15.96
CA LYS A 85 7.31 -15.28 -16.23
C LYS A 85 8.08 -15.02 -14.94
N LEU A 86 7.54 -14.22 -14.02
CA LEU A 86 8.17 -13.92 -12.74
C LEU A 86 8.30 -15.16 -11.83
N THR A 87 7.34 -16.10 -11.92
CA THR A 87 7.31 -17.32 -11.11
C THR A 87 8.53 -18.22 -11.32
N LYS A 88 9.23 -18.07 -12.46
CA LYS A 88 10.52 -18.75 -12.73
C LYS A 88 11.63 -18.36 -11.76
N TYR A 89 11.54 -17.17 -11.15
CA TYR A 89 12.62 -16.59 -10.34
C TYR A 89 12.15 -16.20 -8.93
N VAL A 90 10.85 -15.90 -8.78
CA VAL A 90 10.23 -15.45 -7.52
C VAL A 90 9.12 -16.44 -7.15
N PRO A 91 9.08 -16.94 -5.90
CA PRO A 91 8.17 -18.03 -5.52
C PRO A 91 6.73 -17.53 -5.25
N LEU A 92 6.12 -16.83 -6.21
CA LEU A 92 4.80 -16.18 -6.11
C LEU A 92 3.66 -17.18 -5.84
N LYS A 93 3.80 -18.44 -6.25
CA LYS A 93 2.76 -19.49 -6.09
C LYS A 93 2.96 -20.41 -4.87
N SER A 94 3.99 -20.14 -4.06
CA SER A 94 4.44 -21.07 -3.01
C SER A 94 3.75 -20.90 -1.65
N GLY A 95 2.93 -19.84 -1.48
CA GLY A 95 2.41 -19.39 -0.19
C GLY A 95 3.46 -18.76 0.74
N LEU A 96 4.71 -18.63 0.27
CA LEU A 96 5.82 -17.99 1.00
C LEU A 96 5.68 -16.46 1.03
N LEU A 97 5.25 -15.88 -0.09
CA LEU A 97 5.03 -14.44 -0.24
C LEU A 97 3.54 -14.16 -0.04
N ARG A 98 3.21 -13.06 0.65
CA ARG A 98 1.83 -12.69 0.96
C ARG A 98 1.53 -11.22 0.67
N THR A 99 2.46 -10.33 0.99
CA THR A 99 2.28 -8.88 0.85
C THR A 99 3.29 -8.31 -0.15
N GLY A 100 2.78 -7.49 -1.07
CA GLY A 100 3.60 -6.80 -2.07
C GLY A 100 3.37 -5.29 -2.06
N LEU A 101 4.39 -4.52 -2.41
CA LEU A 101 4.25 -3.09 -2.71
C LEU A 101 4.39 -2.88 -4.21
N ASP A 102 3.35 -2.40 -4.87
CA ASP A 102 3.33 -2.18 -6.32
C ASP A 102 3.40 -0.68 -6.64
N MET A 103 4.59 -0.23 -7.01
CA MET A 103 4.94 1.17 -7.22
C MET A 103 4.67 1.60 -8.65
N GLY A 104 3.92 2.70 -8.85
CA GLY A 104 3.57 3.20 -10.18
C GLY A 104 2.64 2.24 -10.94
N CYS A 105 1.72 1.62 -10.21
CA CYS A 105 0.88 0.47 -10.61
C CYS A 105 -0.06 0.67 -11.82
N GLY A 106 -0.20 1.88 -12.35
CA GLY A 106 -1.24 2.17 -13.34
C GLY A 106 -2.63 1.86 -12.77
N VAL A 107 -3.43 1.09 -13.50
CA VAL A 107 -4.76 0.61 -13.08
C VAL A 107 -4.70 -0.59 -12.11
N ALA A 108 -3.52 -0.94 -11.59
CA ALA A 108 -3.27 -2.03 -10.63
C ALA A 108 -3.57 -3.45 -11.15
N SER A 109 -3.44 -3.69 -12.47
CA SER A 109 -3.64 -5.02 -13.05
C SER A 109 -2.74 -6.08 -12.41
N PHE A 110 -1.45 -5.79 -12.19
CA PHE A 110 -0.54 -6.72 -11.54
C PHE A 110 -1.06 -7.15 -10.15
N GLY A 111 -1.42 -6.19 -9.29
CA GLY A 111 -1.99 -6.47 -7.98
C GLY A 111 -3.33 -7.20 -8.03
N GLY A 112 -4.22 -6.85 -8.96
CA GLY A 112 -5.51 -7.52 -9.13
C GLY A 112 -5.40 -9.00 -9.52
N PHE A 113 -4.45 -9.35 -10.39
CA PHE A 113 -4.26 -10.74 -10.82
C PHE A 113 -3.46 -11.58 -9.81
N LEU A 114 -2.61 -10.96 -8.99
CA LEU A 114 -1.93 -11.62 -7.86
C LEU A 114 -2.89 -12.14 -6.77
N LEU A 115 -4.14 -11.64 -6.73
CA LEU A 115 -5.16 -12.15 -5.81
C LEU A 115 -5.43 -13.66 -6.03
N LYS A 116 -5.28 -14.17 -7.26
CA LYS A 116 -5.40 -15.61 -7.57
C LYS A 116 -4.34 -16.45 -6.86
N GLU A 117 -3.19 -15.86 -6.57
CA GLU A 117 -2.07 -16.51 -5.87
C GLU A 117 -2.10 -16.27 -4.36
N ASN A 118 -3.22 -15.77 -3.81
CA ASN A 118 -3.33 -15.35 -2.41
C ASN A 118 -2.27 -14.31 -2.01
N ILE A 119 -1.87 -13.43 -2.93
CA ILE A 119 -0.98 -12.31 -2.66
C ILE A 119 -1.78 -11.01 -2.68
N THR A 120 -1.63 -10.20 -1.64
CA THR A 120 -2.21 -8.86 -1.57
C THR A 120 -1.13 -7.83 -1.85
N ALA A 121 -1.15 -7.26 -3.06
CA ALA A 121 -0.31 -6.12 -3.39
C ALA A 121 -1.03 -4.82 -3.02
N LEU A 122 -0.36 -3.94 -2.26
CA LEU A 122 -0.80 -2.57 -2.08
C LEU A 122 -0.18 -1.72 -3.18
N SER A 123 -1.05 -1.24 -4.07
CA SER A 123 -0.65 -0.45 -5.22
C SER A 123 -0.63 1.05 -4.88
N PHE A 124 0.39 1.79 -5.32
CA PHE A 124 0.37 3.25 -5.19
C PHE A 124 0.93 3.97 -6.40
N ALA A 125 0.42 5.17 -6.62
CA ALA A 125 0.83 6.08 -7.66
C ALA A 125 0.52 7.54 -7.26
N PRO A 126 1.31 8.52 -7.73
CA PRO A 126 0.96 9.93 -7.59
C PRO A 126 -0.31 10.25 -8.37
N ARG A 127 -0.90 11.41 -8.08
CA ARG A 127 -1.86 12.04 -9.00
C ARG A 127 -1.10 12.56 -10.22
N ASP A 128 -1.30 11.95 -11.38
CA ASP A 128 -0.64 12.33 -12.63
C ASP A 128 -1.60 13.03 -13.61
N SER A 129 -1.07 13.37 -14.79
CA SER A 129 -1.80 14.04 -15.88
C SER A 129 -2.88 13.18 -16.55
N HIS A 130 -2.98 11.90 -16.17
CA HIS A 130 -4.02 10.98 -16.61
C HIS A 130 -5.20 10.91 -15.63
N LYS A 131 -5.13 11.61 -14.49
CA LYS A 131 -6.14 11.66 -13.41
C LYS A 131 -6.54 10.27 -12.88
N SER A 132 -6.24 10.06 -11.58
CA SER A 132 -6.87 9.05 -10.70
C SER A 132 -6.72 7.56 -11.07
N GLN A 133 -5.54 7.12 -11.52
CA GLN A 133 -5.19 5.69 -11.67
C GLN A 133 -5.56 4.81 -10.44
N ILE A 134 -5.38 5.37 -9.25
CA ILE A 134 -5.74 4.74 -7.97
C ILE A 134 -7.25 4.58 -7.78
N GLN A 135 -8.08 5.48 -8.31
CA GLN A 135 -9.53 5.32 -8.22
C GLN A 135 -9.99 4.16 -9.09
N PHE A 136 -9.44 3.99 -10.30
CA PHE A 136 -9.71 2.80 -11.12
C PHE A 136 -9.39 1.50 -10.37
N ALA A 137 -8.23 1.43 -9.69
CA ALA A 137 -7.87 0.26 -8.90
C ALA A 137 -8.88 -0.01 -7.77
N LEU A 138 -9.30 1.03 -7.04
CA LEU A 138 -10.25 0.88 -5.94
C LEU A 138 -11.66 0.51 -6.41
N GLU A 139 -12.19 1.16 -7.46
CA GLU A 139 -13.49 0.81 -8.07
C GLU A 139 -13.50 -0.64 -8.59
N ARG A 140 -12.33 -1.19 -8.95
CA ARG A 140 -12.18 -2.61 -9.32
C ARG A 140 -12.12 -3.56 -8.13
N GLY A 141 -11.99 -3.05 -6.91
CA GLY A 141 -11.83 -3.87 -5.70
C GLY A 141 -10.39 -4.27 -5.38
N ILE A 142 -9.41 -3.48 -5.85
CA ILE A 142 -7.96 -3.73 -5.69
C ILE A 142 -7.39 -2.73 -4.66
N PRO A 143 -6.59 -3.18 -3.66
CA PRO A 143 -6.01 -2.29 -2.67
C PRO A 143 -5.08 -1.25 -3.29
N ALA A 144 -5.41 0.04 -3.12
CA ALA A 144 -4.60 1.10 -3.67
C ALA A 144 -4.63 2.39 -2.83
N PHE A 145 -3.55 3.17 -2.90
CA PHE A 145 -3.37 4.39 -2.12
C PHE A 145 -2.63 5.47 -2.91
N LEU A 146 -2.98 6.74 -2.72
CA LEU A 146 -2.31 7.87 -3.36
C LEU A 146 -1.05 8.21 -2.57
N LEU A 147 0.11 7.86 -3.13
CA LEU A 147 1.42 8.13 -2.56
C LEU A 147 2.42 8.46 -3.66
N MET A 148 3.53 9.06 -3.26
CA MET A 148 4.72 9.20 -4.09
C MET A 148 5.96 9.15 -3.21
N LEU A 149 7.06 8.67 -3.77
CA LEU A 149 8.36 8.91 -3.17
C LEU A 149 8.69 10.40 -3.31
N GLY A 150 8.89 11.06 -2.17
CA GLY A 150 9.13 12.49 -2.06
C GLY A 150 10.17 12.77 -1.00
N THR A 151 9.90 13.68 -0.07
CA THR A 151 10.86 14.05 1.00
C THR A 151 10.63 13.32 2.32
N ARG A 152 9.52 12.58 2.44
CA ARG A 152 9.08 11.88 3.66
C ARG A 152 8.99 10.38 3.41
N ARG A 153 9.17 9.58 4.46
CA ARG A 153 8.93 8.12 4.46
C ARG A 153 7.50 7.85 3.98
N LEU A 154 7.33 6.76 3.23
CA LEU A 154 6.00 6.23 2.96
C LEU A 154 5.40 5.75 4.30
N PRO A 155 4.08 5.89 4.53
CA PRO A 155 3.44 5.72 5.84
C PRO A 155 3.26 4.23 6.23
N PHE A 156 4.30 3.45 6.03
CA PHE A 156 4.39 2.03 6.35
C PHE A 156 5.56 1.82 7.31
N PRO A 157 5.46 0.84 8.23
CA PRO A 157 6.58 0.44 9.07
C PRO A 157 7.66 -0.19 8.20
N ALA A 158 8.87 -0.30 8.73
CA ALA A 158 9.93 -1.00 8.02
C ALA A 158 9.55 -2.47 7.79
N GLN A 159 10.16 -3.11 6.80
CA GLN A 159 10.07 -4.56 6.58
C GLN A 159 8.62 -5.06 6.56
N SER A 160 7.78 -4.33 5.83
CA SER A 160 6.36 -4.58 5.71
C SER A 160 6.07 -5.61 4.62
N PHE A 161 6.79 -5.51 3.50
CA PHE A 161 6.46 -6.22 2.27
C PHE A 161 7.44 -7.36 1.97
N ASP A 162 6.92 -8.47 1.45
CA ASP A 162 7.71 -9.63 1.05
C ASP A 162 8.37 -9.41 -0.33
N PHE A 163 7.80 -8.53 -1.14
CA PHE A 163 8.42 -8.02 -2.38
C PHE A 163 7.99 -6.59 -2.70
N VAL A 164 8.83 -5.90 -3.46
CA VAL A 164 8.53 -4.59 -4.06
C VAL A 164 8.61 -4.73 -5.57
N HIS A 165 7.59 -4.25 -6.26
CA HIS A 165 7.46 -4.32 -7.70
C HIS A 165 7.33 -2.90 -8.29
N CYS A 166 8.05 -2.64 -9.37
CA CYS A 166 7.88 -1.46 -10.21
C CYS A 166 7.86 -1.92 -11.67
N SER A 167 6.80 -1.55 -12.40
CA SER A 167 6.70 -1.79 -13.84
C SER A 167 6.52 -0.45 -14.56
N ARG A 168 7.59 0.03 -15.20
CA ARG A 168 7.67 1.32 -15.89
C ARG A 168 7.18 2.47 -15.00
N CYS A 169 7.52 2.41 -13.72
CA CYS A 169 7.13 3.42 -12.73
C CYS A 169 7.93 4.74 -12.89
N LEU A 170 9.05 4.72 -13.62
CA LEU A 170 9.92 5.88 -13.88
C LEU A 170 10.41 6.57 -12.60
N ILE A 171 10.53 5.81 -11.51
CA ILE A 171 11.09 6.28 -10.25
C ILE A 171 12.61 6.33 -10.42
N PRO A 172 13.25 7.48 -10.19
CA PRO A 172 14.71 7.58 -10.25
C PRO A 172 15.29 7.05 -8.92
N PHE A 173 15.39 5.73 -8.78
CA PHE A 173 15.75 5.06 -7.52
C PHE A 173 17.08 5.54 -6.91
N THR A 174 18.05 5.95 -7.75
CA THR A 174 19.37 6.43 -7.34
C THR A 174 19.42 7.94 -7.05
N ALA A 175 18.34 8.68 -7.31
CA ALA A 175 18.30 10.12 -7.08
C ALA A 175 18.43 10.49 -5.59
N TYR A 176 18.89 11.73 -5.35
CA TYR A 176 19.06 12.29 -4.01
C TYR A 176 19.94 11.40 -3.10
N ASN A 177 21.09 10.98 -3.63
CA ASN A 177 22.01 10.03 -3.00
C ASN A 177 21.32 8.71 -2.63
N GLY A 178 20.47 8.20 -3.52
CA GLY A 178 19.81 6.91 -3.33
C GLY A 178 18.68 6.87 -2.30
N SER A 179 18.24 8.00 -1.74
CA SER A 179 17.21 8.01 -0.69
C SER A 179 15.92 7.25 -1.04
N TYR A 180 15.58 7.16 -2.33
CA TYR A 180 14.43 6.38 -2.82
C TYR A 180 14.64 4.88 -2.74
N LEU A 181 15.81 4.37 -3.14
CA LEU A 181 16.12 2.95 -2.96
C LEU A 181 16.36 2.60 -1.49
N ILE A 182 16.87 3.52 -0.67
CA ILE A 182 16.96 3.35 0.80
C ILE A 182 15.56 3.20 1.41
N GLU A 183 14.58 3.98 0.96
CA GLU A 183 13.19 3.82 1.41
C GLU A 183 12.58 2.48 0.98
N VAL A 184 12.87 2.04 -0.24
CA VAL A 184 12.48 0.69 -0.71
C VAL A 184 13.14 -0.40 0.14
N ASP A 185 14.42 -0.25 0.47
CA ASP A 185 15.14 -1.16 1.35
C ASP A 185 14.50 -1.20 2.74
N ARG A 186 14.22 -0.04 3.35
CA ARG A 186 13.55 0.06 4.65
C ARG A 186 12.24 -0.74 4.67
N LEU A 187 11.46 -0.68 3.60
CA LEU A 187 10.14 -1.31 3.49
C LEU A 187 10.19 -2.81 3.13
N LEU A 188 11.23 -3.25 2.42
CA LEU A 188 11.38 -4.64 1.98
C LEU A 188 11.92 -5.51 3.11
N ARG A 189 11.24 -6.64 3.37
CA ARG A 189 11.69 -7.63 4.36
C ARG A 189 13.03 -8.26 3.97
N PRO A 190 13.89 -8.63 4.94
CA PRO A 190 15.06 -9.47 4.67
C PRO A 190 14.63 -10.74 3.91
N GLY A 191 15.39 -11.12 2.90
CA GLY A 191 15.04 -12.25 2.01
C GLY A 191 13.96 -11.95 0.98
N GLY A 192 13.37 -10.75 0.99
CA GLY A 192 12.38 -10.32 0.02
C GLY A 192 12.96 -9.99 -1.35
N TYR A 193 12.07 -9.71 -2.30
CA TYR A 193 12.42 -9.53 -3.72
C TYR A 193 12.16 -8.09 -4.19
N LEU A 194 13.12 -7.51 -4.91
CA LEU A 194 12.94 -6.26 -5.65
C LEU A 194 12.83 -6.60 -7.14
N ILE A 195 11.72 -6.21 -7.76
CA ILE A 195 11.39 -6.51 -9.15
C ILE A 195 11.20 -5.19 -9.89
N ILE A 196 12.07 -4.89 -10.84
CA ILE A 196 12.00 -3.67 -11.65
C ILE A 196 11.90 -4.07 -13.13
N SER A 197 10.83 -3.64 -13.78
CA SER A 197 10.57 -3.87 -15.20
C SER A 197 10.46 -2.55 -15.94
N GLY A 198 11.22 -2.36 -17.02
CA GLY A 198 11.27 -1.14 -17.82
C GLY A 198 12.52 -0.30 -17.53
N PRO A 199 12.56 0.96 -18.00
CA PRO A 199 13.74 1.81 -17.83
C PRO A 199 14.11 1.98 -16.35
N PRO A 200 15.42 1.92 -16.00
CA PRO A 200 16.57 1.88 -16.91
C PRO A 200 17.03 0.47 -17.32
N VAL A 201 16.37 -0.62 -16.89
CA VAL A 201 16.83 -2.01 -17.11
C VAL A 201 17.02 -2.31 -18.59
N GLN A 202 18.27 -2.53 -19.00
CA GLN A 202 18.70 -2.78 -20.39
C GLN A 202 18.12 -1.77 -21.41
N TRP A 203 17.88 -0.53 -20.98
CA TRP A 203 17.22 0.47 -21.80
C TRP A 203 18.23 1.32 -22.57
N LYS A 204 18.06 1.42 -23.90
CA LYS A 204 18.94 2.24 -24.75
C LYS A 204 18.96 3.69 -24.26
N LYS A 205 20.16 4.30 -24.21
CA LYS A 205 20.41 5.68 -23.75
C LYS A 205 20.16 5.90 -22.26
N GLN A 206 20.10 4.84 -21.46
CA GLN A 206 20.03 4.89 -19.99
C GLN A 206 21.03 3.93 -19.35
N GLU A 207 22.14 3.64 -20.05
CA GLU A 207 23.18 2.72 -19.60
C GLU A 207 23.84 3.22 -18.30
N LYS A 208 23.93 4.54 -18.13
CA LYS A 208 24.45 5.17 -16.91
C LYS A 208 23.51 4.92 -15.72
N GLU A 209 22.23 5.25 -15.86
CA GLU A 209 21.22 5.05 -14.82
C GLU A 209 21.04 3.57 -14.47
N TRP A 210 21.21 2.69 -15.46
CA TRP A 210 21.24 1.24 -15.24
C TRP A 210 22.44 0.82 -14.39
N GLY A 211 23.65 1.28 -14.75
CA GLY A 211 24.86 1.03 -13.97
C GLY A 211 24.78 1.56 -12.54
N GLU A 212 24.28 2.79 -12.35
CA GLU A 212 24.06 3.38 -11.03
C GLU A 212 23.07 2.55 -10.19
N LEU A 213 21.97 2.07 -10.79
CA LEU A 213 20.99 1.22 -10.09
C LEU A 213 21.62 -0.10 -9.65
N GLN A 214 22.43 -0.73 -10.51
CA GLN A 214 23.14 -1.96 -10.17
C GLN A 214 24.15 -1.74 -9.03
N ALA A 215 24.99 -0.71 -9.14
CA ALA A 215 26.00 -0.38 -8.13
C ALA A 215 25.37 -0.05 -6.78
N MET A 216 24.22 0.63 -6.78
CA MET A 216 23.51 0.95 -5.55
C MET A 216 22.88 -0.30 -4.91
N ALA A 217 22.26 -1.17 -5.71
CA ALA A 217 21.73 -2.45 -5.23
C ALA A 217 22.84 -3.32 -4.63
N GLU A 218 24.02 -3.37 -5.27
CA GLU A 218 25.20 -4.07 -4.78
C GLU A 218 25.72 -3.47 -3.47
N SER A 219 25.72 -2.14 -3.33
CA SER A 219 26.09 -1.46 -2.08
C SER A 219 25.16 -1.82 -0.90
N LEU A 220 23.91 -2.18 -1.20
CA LEU A 220 22.93 -2.71 -0.23
C LEU A 220 22.98 -4.25 -0.11
N CYS A 221 23.95 -4.91 -0.76
CA CYS A 221 24.12 -6.36 -0.85
C CYS A 221 22.96 -7.13 -1.47
N TYR A 222 22.18 -6.48 -2.32
CA TYR A 222 21.15 -7.18 -3.07
C TYR A 222 21.80 -8.15 -4.05
N LYS A 223 21.42 -9.43 -3.95
CA LYS A 223 21.88 -10.44 -4.90
C LYS A 223 21.03 -10.34 -6.16
N LEU A 224 21.63 -10.00 -7.29
CA LEU A 224 20.98 -10.08 -8.59
C LEU A 224 20.64 -11.54 -8.91
N ILE A 225 19.35 -11.82 -9.14
CA ILE A 225 18.83 -13.15 -9.47
C ILE A 225 18.80 -13.34 -10.98
N THR A 226 18.29 -12.35 -11.71
CA THR A 226 18.21 -12.39 -13.17
C THR A 226 18.05 -11.00 -13.77
N VAL A 227 18.47 -10.86 -15.02
CA VAL A 227 18.06 -9.80 -15.93
C VAL A 227 17.49 -10.49 -17.18
N ASP A 228 16.17 -10.45 -17.33
CA ASP A 228 15.43 -11.14 -18.39
C ASP A 228 14.72 -10.10 -19.27
N GLY A 229 15.42 -9.69 -20.33
CA GLY A 229 15.06 -8.54 -21.15
C GLY A 229 15.07 -7.26 -20.31
N ASN A 230 13.95 -6.54 -20.31
CA ASN A 230 13.82 -5.29 -19.55
C ASN A 230 13.33 -5.52 -18.11
N THR A 231 13.50 -6.72 -17.55
CA THR A 231 13.13 -7.03 -16.15
C THR A 231 14.34 -7.49 -15.37
N ALA A 232 14.64 -6.80 -14.27
CA ALA A 232 15.68 -7.17 -13.33
C ALA A 232 15.05 -7.55 -11.99
N ILE A 233 15.58 -8.62 -11.40
CA ILE A 233 15.10 -9.16 -10.12
C ILE A 233 16.29 -9.31 -9.20
N TRP A 234 16.19 -8.72 -8.01
CA TRP A 234 17.16 -8.89 -6.94
C TRP A 234 16.50 -9.48 -5.71
N LYS A 235 17.32 -10.14 -4.88
CA LYS A 235 16.92 -10.62 -3.56
C LYS A 235 17.69 -9.87 -2.48
N LYS A 236 16.96 -9.29 -1.53
CA LYS A 236 17.52 -8.63 -0.34
C LYS A 236 18.17 -9.69 0.57
N PRO A 237 19.36 -9.43 1.15
CA PRO A 237 20.01 -10.38 2.05
C PRO A 237 19.20 -10.62 3.33
N ASN A 238 19.41 -11.78 3.96
CA ASN A 238 18.75 -12.14 5.23
C ASN A 238 19.47 -11.59 6.47
N GLN A 239 20.73 -11.16 6.34
CA GLN A 239 21.55 -10.73 7.47
C GLN A 239 21.57 -9.20 7.61
N ALA A 240 21.63 -8.73 8.85
CA ALA A 240 21.74 -7.31 9.17
C ALA A 240 23.12 -6.77 8.75
N SER A 241 23.09 -5.70 7.96
CA SER A 241 24.21 -4.88 7.49
C SER A 241 25.25 -5.55 6.58
N CYS A 242 25.08 -5.33 5.28
CA CYS A 242 26.24 -5.04 4.47
C CYS A 242 26.47 -3.53 4.47
N LEU A 243 27.68 -3.14 4.79
CA LEU A 243 28.25 -1.87 4.34
C LEU A 243 29.62 -2.24 3.79
N PRO A 244 29.80 -2.27 2.46
CA PRO A 244 31.14 -2.38 1.93
C PRO A 244 31.91 -1.13 2.38
N ASN A 245 33.09 -1.34 2.98
CA ASN A 245 34.10 -0.31 3.07
C ASN A 245 34.32 0.23 1.63
N GLN A 246 34.11 1.53 1.43
CA GLN A 246 34.15 2.25 0.13
C GLN A 246 32.94 2.02 -0.80
N ASN A 247 31.71 2.32 -0.35
CA ASN A 247 30.59 2.48 -1.28
C ASN A 247 30.61 3.89 -1.92
N GLU A 248 30.43 3.97 -3.25
CA GLU A 248 30.48 5.24 -4.02
C GLU A 248 29.35 6.22 -3.64
N PHE A 249 28.33 5.74 -2.92
CA PHE A 249 27.12 6.49 -2.58
C PHE A 249 27.16 7.17 -1.21
N GLY A 250 28.22 6.95 -0.41
CA GLY A 250 28.34 7.50 0.95
C GLY A 250 27.27 7.02 1.92
N LEU A 251 26.84 5.76 1.80
CA LEU A 251 25.86 5.11 2.65
C LEU A 251 26.46 4.74 4.01
N ASP A 252 25.83 5.22 5.08
CA ASP A 252 26.17 4.92 6.47
C ASP A 252 25.00 4.26 7.21
N LEU A 253 25.22 3.72 8.42
CA LEU A 253 24.14 3.26 9.29
C LEU A 253 23.44 4.44 9.98
N CYS A 254 22.13 4.34 10.15
CA CYS A 254 21.40 5.28 10.98
C CYS A 254 21.76 5.11 12.47
N SER A 255 21.54 6.17 13.25
CA SER A 255 21.62 6.11 14.72
C SER A 255 20.68 5.01 15.26
N THR A 256 21.07 4.39 16.37
CA THR A 256 20.21 3.42 17.08
C THR A 256 18.93 4.06 17.65
N ASP A 257 18.92 5.38 17.80
CA ASP A 257 17.76 6.14 18.26
C ASP A 257 16.74 6.40 17.13
N ASP A 258 17.09 6.10 15.87
CA ASP A 258 16.19 6.25 14.72
C ASP A 258 15.35 4.98 14.54
N ASP A 259 14.12 5.00 15.05
CA ASP A 259 13.19 3.90 14.85
C ASP A 259 12.77 3.80 13.36
N PRO A 260 13.04 2.69 12.67
CA PRO A 260 12.66 2.53 11.27
C PRO A 260 11.16 2.29 11.04
N ASP A 261 10.39 1.95 12.08
CA ASP A 261 8.94 1.78 12.02
C ASP A 261 8.18 3.13 12.14
N GLU A 262 8.85 4.19 12.59
CA GLU A 262 8.32 5.56 12.55
C GLU A 262 8.31 6.12 11.12
N ALA A 263 7.11 6.40 10.61
CA ALA A 263 6.96 6.80 9.20
C ALA A 263 6.07 8.04 8.98
N TRP A 264 5.17 8.37 9.91
CA TRP A 264 4.27 9.51 9.73
C TRP A 264 5.02 10.83 9.91
N TYR A 265 5.21 11.58 8.82
CA TYR A 265 5.99 12.83 8.78
C TYR A 265 7.48 12.72 9.11
N PHE A 266 8.00 11.50 9.08
CA PHE A 266 9.44 11.27 9.13
C PHE A 266 10.06 11.60 7.77
N LYS A 267 11.14 12.38 7.78
CA LYS A 267 11.91 12.67 6.55
C LYS A 267 12.58 11.39 6.05
N LEU A 268 12.71 11.29 4.72
CA LEU A 268 13.57 10.26 4.14
C LEU A 268 14.98 10.38 4.71
N LYS A 269 15.59 9.22 4.96
CA LYS A 269 16.95 9.12 5.49
C LYS A 269 17.92 8.85 4.35
N LYS A 270 19.18 9.22 4.58
CA LYS A 270 20.33 8.91 3.71
C LYS A 270 21.22 7.82 4.32
N CYS A 271 20.71 7.13 5.33
CA CYS A 271 21.38 6.08 6.07
C CYS A 271 20.51 4.83 6.07
N ILE A 272 21.14 3.67 6.29
CA ILE A 272 20.49 2.38 6.35
C ILE A 272 20.16 2.07 7.81
N SER A 273 18.89 1.85 8.11
CA SER A 273 18.46 1.49 9.46
C SER A 273 18.91 0.06 9.81
N LYS A 274 19.42 -0.12 11.03
CA LYS A 274 19.70 -1.47 11.54
C LYS A 274 18.38 -2.23 11.71
N VAL A 275 18.44 -3.53 11.41
CA VAL A 275 17.29 -4.41 11.53
C VAL A 275 17.47 -5.30 12.75
N SER A 276 16.80 -4.96 13.85
CA SER A 276 16.87 -5.69 15.13
C SER A 276 16.30 -7.12 15.05
N LEU A 277 15.24 -7.34 14.26
CA LEU A 277 14.54 -8.63 14.14
C LEU A 277 14.75 -9.33 12.78
N SER A 278 15.89 -9.07 12.14
CA SER A 278 16.10 -9.41 10.72
C SER A 278 15.88 -10.89 10.40
N LYS A 279 16.13 -11.78 11.37
CA LYS A 279 15.98 -13.22 11.19
C LYS A 279 14.55 -13.68 11.37
N GLU A 280 13.84 -13.15 12.35
CA GLU A 280 12.50 -13.56 12.75
C GLU A 280 11.45 -13.05 11.75
N ILE A 281 11.67 -11.88 11.15
CA ILE A 281 10.74 -11.26 10.20
C ILE A 281 11.17 -11.35 8.73
N ALA A 282 12.17 -12.18 8.45
CA ALA A 282 12.60 -12.51 7.10
C ALA A 282 11.57 -13.36 6.34
N VAL A 283 11.56 -13.22 5.02
CA VAL A 283 10.81 -14.11 4.12
C VAL A 283 11.33 -15.55 4.29
N GLY A 284 10.44 -16.45 4.71
CA GLY A 284 10.75 -17.85 5.01
C GLY A 284 10.94 -18.17 6.48
N SER A 285 11.17 -17.17 7.33
CA SER A 285 11.15 -17.35 8.79
C SER A 285 9.76 -17.15 9.38
N ILE A 286 8.98 -16.24 8.81
CA ILE A 286 7.58 -16.05 9.18
C ILE A 286 6.76 -17.24 8.67
N ASP A 287 5.78 -17.67 9.47
CA ASP A 287 4.80 -18.68 9.08
C ASP A 287 4.18 -18.37 7.71
N LYS A 288 3.94 -19.41 6.90
CA LYS A 288 3.28 -19.26 5.60
C LYS A 288 1.82 -18.83 5.79
N TRP A 289 1.25 -18.20 4.76
CA TRP A 289 -0.19 -17.95 4.72
C TRP A 289 -0.97 -19.27 4.65
N PRO A 290 -2.12 -19.41 5.36
CA PRO A 290 -2.76 -18.47 6.27
C PRO A 290 -2.32 -18.57 7.74
N ASN A 291 -1.36 -19.43 8.09
CA ASN A 291 -0.99 -19.71 9.48
C ASN A 291 -0.49 -18.46 10.25
N ARG A 292 0.23 -17.54 9.58
CA ARG A 292 0.67 -16.27 10.18
C ARG A 292 -0.45 -15.34 10.62
N LEU A 293 -1.69 -15.56 10.17
CA LEU A 293 -2.82 -14.66 10.45
C LEU A 293 -3.21 -14.62 11.93
N SER A 294 -3.10 -15.75 12.62
CA SER A 294 -3.60 -15.94 14.00
C SER A 294 -2.48 -16.20 15.00
N LYS A 295 -1.22 -16.11 14.58
CA LYS A 295 -0.05 -16.30 15.44
C LYS A 295 0.56 -14.94 15.81
N PRO A 296 0.80 -14.65 17.09
CA PRO A 296 1.55 -13.47 17.50
C PRO A 296 2.93 -13.44 16.82
N SER A 297 3.32 -12.29 16.27
CA SER A 297 4.62 -12.13 15.62
C SER A 297 5.74 -11.84 16.61
N ALA A 298 6.99 -11.89 16.14
CA ALA A 298 8.14 -11.43 16.91
C ALA A 298 7.92 -9.99 17.39
N ARG A 299 7.51 -9.07 16.51
CA ARG A 299 7.19 -7.67 16.88
C ARG A 299 6.15 -7.58 17.99
N ALA A 300 5.08 -8.37 17.94
CA ALA A 300 4.07 -8.39 18.99
C ALA A 300 4.66 -8.86 20.34
N SER A 301 5.66 -9.74 20.32
CA SER A 301 6.31 -10.27 21.53
C SER A 301 7.26 -9.27 22.20
N PHE A 302 7.80 -8.30 21.45
CA PHE A 302 8.63 -7.22 22.00
C PHE A 302 7.81 -6.06 22.59
N MET A 303 6.51 -6.03 22.35
CA MET A 303 5.62 -5.03 22.94
C MET A 303 5.22 -5.45 24.36
N ASP A 304 5.05 -4.48 25.26
CA ASP A 304 4.55 -4.75 26.61
C ASP A 304 3.17 -5.44 26.55
N ASN A 305 3.09 -6.62 27.17
CA ASN A 305 1.93 -7.50 27.16
C ASN A 305 1.37 -7.82 25.74
N GLY A 306 2.19 -7.69 24.69
CA GLY A 306 1.70 -7.64 23.31
C GLY A 306 1.09 -8.95 22.80
N VAL A 307 1.60 -10.11 23.23
CA VAL A 307 1.03 -11.43 22.89
C VAL A 307 -0.40 -11.57 23.42
N ASN A 308 -0.62 -11.28 24.70
CA ASN A 308 -1.94 -11.38 25.31
C ASN A 308 -2.93 -10.37 24.68
N LEU A 309 -2.46 -9.15 24.38
CA LEU A 309 -3.26 -8.14 23.70
C LEU A 309 -3.64 -8.56 22.27
N PHE A 310 -2.72 -9.20 21.54
CA PHE A 310 -2.96 -9.74 20.20
C PHE A 310 -4.02 -10.85 20.22
N GLU A 311 -3.93 -11.77 21.17
CA GLU A 311 -4.89 -12.87 21.32
C GLU A 311 -6.27 -12.33 21.71
N ALA A 312 -6.32 -11.40 22.66
CA ALA A 312 -7.56 -10.73 23.07
C ALA A 312 -8.22 -9.97 21.91
N ASP A 313 -7.44 -9.22 21.12
CA ASP A 313 -7.93 -8.53 19.93
C ASP A 313 -8.50 -9.51 18.90
N THR A 314 -7.78 -10.59 18.61
CA THR A 314 -8.21 -11.63 17.66
C THR A 314 -9.53 -12.28 18.11
N GLN A 315 -9.65 -12.70 19.36
CA GLN A 315 -10.88 -13.30 19.89
C GLN A 315 -12.07 -12.32 19.90
N LYS A 316 -11.80 -11.06 20.27
CA LYS A 316 -12.80 -9.98 20.26
C LYS A 316 -13.38 -9.77 18.88
N TRP A 317 -12.55 -9.75 17.84
CA TRP A 317 -13.00 -9.48 16.48
C TRP A 317 -13.76 -10.63 15.84
N VAL A 318 -13.41 -11.89 16.14
CA VAL A 318 -14.21 -13.06 15.73
C VAL A 318 -15.65 -12.94 16.23
N LYS A 319 -15.84 -12.53 17.50
CA LYS A 319 -17.17 -12.29 18.09
C LYS A 319 -17.88 -11.10 17.45
N ARG A 320 -17.19 -9.98 17.24
CA ARG A 320 -17.76 -8.76 16.63
C ARG A 320 -18.21 -8.97 15.20
N VAL A 321 -17.37 -9.57 14.34
CA VAL A 321 -17.72 -9.86 12.94
C VAL A 321 -18.92 -10.81 12.86
N SER A 322 -18.96 -11.82 13.74
CA SER A 322 -20.11 -12.71 13.85
C SER A 322 -21.41 -11.97 14.19
N TYR A 323 -21.35 -11.02 15.12
CA TYR A 323 -22.48 -10.16 15.47
C TYR A 323 -22.88 -9.23 14.31
N TYR A 324 -21.92 -8.64 13.61
CA TYR A 324 -22.20 -7.78 12.44
C TYR A 324 -22.94 -8.54 11.34
N LYS A 325 -22.50 -9.76 11.02
CA LYS A 325 -23.14 -10.60 10.00
C LYS A 325 -24.53 -11.07 10.44
N ARG A 326 -24.65 -11.64 11.65
CA ARG A 326 -25.89 -12.32 12.10
C ARG A 326 -26.95 -11.39 12.67
N SER A 327 -26.55 -10.38 13.43
CA SER A 327 -27.47 -9.54 14.20
C SER A 327 -27.73 -8.20 13.53
N LEU A 328 -26.71 -7.60 12.89
CA LEU A 328 -26.86 -6.33 12.18
C LEU A 328 -27.14 -6.50 10.68
N GLY A 329 -27.09 -7.73 10.15
CA GLY A 329 -27.35 -8.01 8.75
C GLY A 329 -26.33 -7.42 7.77
N VAL A 330 -25.13 -7.05 8.26
CA VAL A 330 -24.06 -6.52 7.41
C VAL A 330 -23.64 -7.61 6.41
N LYS A 331 -23.65 -7.27 5.12
CA LYS A 331 -23.42 -8.22 4.01
C LYS A 331 -21.94 -8.59 3.81
N LEU A 332 -21.16 -8.65 4.89
CA LEU A 332 -19.77 -9.13 4.90
C LEU A 332 -19.75 -10.61 4.47
N GLY A 333 -18.84 -10.96 3.56
CA GLY A 333 -18.79 -12.30 2.95
C GLY A 333 -19.61 -12.45 1.67
N THR A 334 -20.27 -11.39 1.20
CA THR A 334 -21.01 -11.38 -0.08
C THR A 334 -20.29 -10.54 -1.14
N ALA A 335 -20.74 -10.63 -2.39
CA ALA A 335 -20.28 -9.80 -3.50
C ALA A 335 -20.47 -8.28 -3.30
N LEU A 336 -21.32 -7.86 -2.36
CA LEU A 336 -21.71 -6.47 -2.13
C LEU A 336 -20.70 -5.67 -1.28
N ILE A 337 -19.84 -6.35 -0.53
CA ILE A 337 -18.81 -5.70 0.29
C ILE A 337 -17.47 -6.30 -0.12
N ARG A 338 -16.58 -5.46 -0.65
CA ARG A 338 -15.25 -5.85 -1.11
C ARG A 338 -14.17 -4.99 -0.45
N ASN A 339 -14.35 -3.67 -0.49
CA ASN A 339 -13.40 -2.69 0.02
C ASN A 339 -13.81 -2.24 1.42
N VAL A 340 -13.05 -2.66 2.44
CA VAL A 340 -13.33 -2.32 3.83
C VAL A 340 -12.23 -1.40 4.37
N MET A 341 -12.60 -0.43 5.18
CA MET A 341 -11.66 0.38 5.95
C MET A 341 -11.86 0.13 7.44
N ASP A 342 -10.80 -0.23 8.14
CA ASP A 342 -10.75 -0.17 9.60
C ASP A 342 -9.99 1.09 10.00
N MET A 343 -10.69 2.07 10.56
CA MET A 343 -10.07 3.35 10.88
C MET A 343 -9.14 3.33 12.09
N ASN A 344 -9.17 2.26 12.89
CA ASN A 344 -8.45 2.16 14.14
C ASN A 344 -8.07 0.70 14.43
N ALA A 345 -7.26 0.14 13.53
CA ALA A 345 -7.11 -1.30 13.38
C ALA A 345 -6.34 -1.98 14.51
N PHE A 346 -5.56 -1.25 15.32
CA PHE A 346 -4.68 -1.81 16.35
C PHE A 346 -3.82 -2.98 15.80
N PHE A 347 -4.15 -4.24 16.08
CA PHE A 347 -3.45 -5.42 15.52
C PHE A 347 -4.09 -6.02 14.25
N GLY A 348 -5.08 -5.37 13.66
CA GLY A 348 -5.76 -5.79 12.43
C GLY A 348 -6.74 -6.94 12.65
N GLY A 349 -7.31 -7.08 13.85
CA GLY A 349 -8.21 -8.18 14.17
C GLY A 349 -9.49 -8.23 13.33
N LEU A 350 -10.03 -7.07 12.90
CA LEU A 350 -11.16 -7.04 11.96
C LEU A 350 -10.78 -7.75 10.66
N ALA A 351 -9.68 -7.32 10.04
CA ALA A 351 -9.18 -7.89 8.79
C ALA A 351 -8.87 -9.37 8.90
N ALA A 352 -8.33 -9.81 10.04
CA ALA A 352 -8.11 -11.23 10.29
C ALA A 352 -9.41 -12.04 10.42
N ALA A 353 -10.42 -11.49 11.11
CA ALA A 353 -11.70 -12.14 11.29
C ALA A 353 -12.53 -12.26 10.00
N VAL A 354 -12.23 -11.45 8.97
CA VAL A 354 -12.87 -11.51 7.64
C VAL A 354 -11.94 -12.05 6.54
N ALA A 355 -10.77 -12.60 6.89
CA ALA A 355 -9.77 -13.01 5.89
C ALA A 355 -10.23 -14.15 4.96
N SER A 356 -11.23 -14.93 5.37
CA SER A 356 -11.86 -15.97 4.54
C SER A 356 -12.96 -15.42 3.60
N ASP A 357 -13.40 -14.18 3.82
CA ASP A 357 -14.37 -13.51 2.95
C ASP A 357 -13.63 -12.91 1.74
N PRO A 358 -14.31 -12.67 0.60
CA PRO A 358 -13.70 -12.05 -0.57
C PRO A 358 -13.48 -10.53 -0.38
N VAL A 359 -13.00 -10.09 0.78
CA VAL A 359 -12.78 -8.69 1.14
C VAL A 359 -11.29 -8.39 1.32
N TRP A 360 -10.93 -7.12 1.23
CA TRP A 360 -9.67 -6.65 1.78
C TRP A 360 -9.95 -5.48 2.70
N VAL A 361 -9.08 -5.29 3.68
CA VAL A 361 -9.22 -4.24 4.68
C VAL A 361 -8.03 -3.30 4.62
N MET A 362 -8.29 -2.01 4.39
CA MET A 362 -7.33 -0.96 4.68
C MET A 362 -7.27 -0.80 6.20
N ASN A 363 -6.27 -1.40 6.84
CA ASN A 363 -6.07 -1.28 8.27
C ASN A 363 -5.35 0.04 8.59
N VAL A 364 -6.03 0.98 9.23
CA VAL A 364 -5.42 2.26 9.60
C VAL A 364 -4.99 2.23 11.05
N VAL A 365 -3.70 2.47 11.29
CA VAL A 365 -3.16 2.69 12.63
C VAL A 365 -2.98 4.20 12.82
N PRO A 366 -3.67 4.83 13.79
CA PRO A 366 -3.54 6.26 13.99
C PRO A 366 -2.10 6.66 14.33
N ALA A 367 -1.56 7.70 13.70
CA ALA A 367 -0.15 8.08 13.81
C ALA A 367 0.30 8.44 15.24
N LYS A 368 -0.64 8.79 16.13
CA LYS A 368 -0.40 9.13 17.54
C LYS A 368 -0.62 7.94 18.49
N LYS A 369 -0.86 6.74 17.97
CA LYS A 369 -1.04 5.50 18.74
C LYS A 369 0.24 4.65 18.67
N PRO A 370 0.39 3.62 19.53
CA PRO A 370 1.51 2.70 19.46
C PRO A 370 1.69 2.12 18.05
N LEU A 371 2.94 1.87 17.65
CA LEU A 371 3.35 1.42 16.31
C LEU A 371 2.98 -0.04 16.04
N THR A 372 1.68 -0.35 16.01
CA THR A 372 1.17 -1.72 15.85
C THR A 372 1.06 -2.17 14.39
N LEU A 373 1.30 -1.27 13.42
CA LEU A 373 1.15 -1.60 12.00
C LEU A 373 2.16 -2.66 11.54
N GLY A 374 3.35 -2.73 12.15
CA GLY A 374 4.33 -3.77 11.85
C GLY A 374 3.79 -5.17 12.13
N VAL A 375 3.00 -5.32 13.21
CA VAL A 375 2.33 -6.58 13.57
C VAL A 375 1.25 -6.93 12.54
N ILE A 376 0.48 -5.95 12.03
CA ILE A 376 -0.50 -6.18 10.97
C ILE A 376 0.17 -6.76 9.71
N TYR A 377 1.30 -6.19 9.30
CA TYR A 377 2.07 -6.74 8.17
C TYR A 377 2.66 -8.12 8.47
N ASP A 378 3.06 -8.39 9.72
CA ASP A 378 3.52 -9.72 10.12
C ASP A 378 2.41 -10.78 10.05
N ARG A 379 1.13 -10.40 10.17
CA ARG A 379 -0.03 -11.27 9.91
C ARG A 379 -0.28 -11.51 8.42
N GLY A 380 0.45 -10.86 7.52
CA GLY A 380 0.21 -10.91 6.08
C GLY A 380 -0.99 -10.06 5.63
N LEU A 381 -1.29 -9.01 6.38
CA LEU A 381 -2.32 -8.01 6.08
C LEU A 381 -1.65 -6.70 5.63
N ILE A 382 -2.44 -5.75 5.11
CA ILE A 382 -1.96 -4.44 4.64
C ILE A 382 -2.58 -3.31 5.45
N GLY A 383 -1.92 -2.16 5.49
CA GLY A 383 -2.44 -1.00 6.20
C GLY A 383 -1.57 0.24 6.06
N VAL A 384 -1.94 1.33 6.73
CA VAL A 384 -1.24 2.61 6.69
C VAL A 384 -1.24 3.29 8.05
N TYR A 385 -0.17 4.02 8.36
CA TYR A 385 -0.22 5.03 9.40
C TYR A 385 -0.98 6.26 8.88
N HIS A 386 -1.80 6.87 9.72
CA HIS A 386 -2.54 8.07 9.36
C HIS A 386 -2.94 8.93 10.56
N ASP A 387 -2.87 10.24 10.43
CA ASP A 387 -3.53 11.17 11.36
C ASP A 387 -4.90 11.55 10.78
N TRP A 388 -5.98 11.18 11.45
CA TRP A 388 -7.36 11.48 11.04
C TRP A 388 -7.71 12.96 11.06
N CYS A 389 -6.81 13.85 11.51
CA CYS A 389 -6.93 15.27 11.25
C CYS A 389 -6.74 15.62 9.75
N GLU A 390 -6.09 14.75 8.98
CA GLU A 390 -5.74 14.98 7.58
C GLU A 390 -6.67 14.24 6.62
N PRO A 391 -6.83 14.73 5.38
CA PRO A 391 -7.50 13.99 4.33
C PRO A 391 -6.81 12.64 4.07
N PHE A 392 -7.59 11.56 4.10
CA PHE A 392 -7.08 10.23 3.78
C PHE A 392 -6.80 10.13 2.28
N SER A 393 -5.60 9.70 1.90
CA SER A 393 -5.11 9.72 0.51
C SER A 393 -5.63 8.54 -0.34
N THR A 394 -6.95 8.37 -0.34
CA THR A 394 -7.69 7.40 -1.13
C THR A 394 -8.96 8.05 -1.68
N TYR A 395 -9.84 7.29 -2.31
CA TYR A 395 -11.16 7.74 -2.74
C TYR A 395 -12.24 7.14 -1.80
N PRO A 396 -12.71 7.82 -0.74
CA PRO A 396 -13.49 7.16 0.31
C PRO A 396 -14.82 6.54 -0.18
N ARG A 397 -15.42 7.06 -1.27
CA ARG A 397 -16.63 6.47 -1.88
C ARG A 397 -16.41 5.08 -2.48
N THR A 398 -15.16 4.70 -2.69
CA THR A 398 -14.78 3.37 -3.18
C THR A 398 -14.80 2.31 -2.08
N TYR A 399 -15.05 2.67 -0.82
CA TYR A 399 -15.17 1.72 0.29
C TYR A 399 -16.64 1.35 0.51
N ASP A 400 -16.92 0.06 0.54
CA ASP A 400 -18.27 -0.49 0.75
C ASP A 400 -18.63 -0.52 2.24
N LEU A 401 -17.62 -0.58 3.11
CA LEU A 401 -17.78 -0.56 4.56
C LEU A 401 -16.65 0.23 5.21
N ILE A 402 -17.02 1.18 6.08
CA ILE A 402 -16.10 1.89 6.95
C ILE A 402 -16.42 1.51 8.39
N HIS A 403 -15.43 0.96 9.09
CA HIS A 403 -15.49 0.69 10.52
C HIS A 403 -14.76 1.80 11.28
N ALA A 404 -15.48 2.49 12.17
CA ALA A 404 -15.03 3.70 12.85
C ALA A 404 -15.23 3.58 14.37
N ASP A 405 -14.40 2.78 15.05
CA ASP A 405 -14.44 2.62 16.51
C ASP A 405 -13.46 3.57 17.21
N GLY A 406 -13.96 4.28 18.24
CA GLY A 406 -13.15 5.19 19.06
C GLY A 406 -12.60 6.44 18.35
N ILE A 407 -13.06 6.75 17.13
CA ILE A 407 -12.47 7.79 16.28
C ILE A 407 -12.53 9.20 16.87
N ASN A 408 -13.55 9.52 17.66
CA ASN A 408 -13.66 10.83 18.34
C ASN A 408 -12.50 11.07 19.33
N SER A 409 -11.90 10.00 19.88
CA SER A 409 -10.73 10.12 20.76
C SER A 409 -9.42 10.36 19.98
N LEU A 410 -9.41 10.07 18.68
CA LEU A 410 -8.25 10.22 17.79
C LEU A 410 -8.17 11.63 17.19
N ILE A 411 -9.32 12.31 17.09
CA ILE A 411 -9.45 13.69 16.60
C ILE A 411 -9.50 14.62 17.81
N SER A 412 -8.38 14.75 18.54
CA SER A 412 -8.24 15.75 19.60
C SER A 412 -7.14 16.76 19.26
N ASP A 413 -7.44 18.03 19.58
CA ASP A 413 -6.60 19.18 19.29
C ASP A 413 -5.33 19.17 20.16
N PRO A 414 -4.12 19.18 19.57
CA PRO A 414 -2.87 19.19 20.31
C PRO A 414 -2.66 20.43 21.19
N LYS A 415 -3.43 21.51 21.03
CA LYS A 415 -3.26 22.76 21.80
C LYS A 415 -4.19 22.95 22.99
N SER A 416 -5.32 22.23 23.10
CA SER A 416 -6.33 22.56 24.11
C SER A 416 -6.61 21.48 25.16
N GLY A 417 -6.11 20.25 24.98
CA GLY A 417 -6.32 19.14 25.94
C GLY A 417 -7.80 18.79 26.20
N LYS A 418 -8.74 19.36 25.43
CA LYS A 418 -10.17 19.11 25.56
C LYS A 418 -10.64 18.22 24.42
N THR A 419 -11.20 17.08 24.77
CA THR A 419 -12.03 16.27 23.87
C THR A 419 -13.26 17.09 23.49
N SER A 420 -13.38 17.48 22.22
CA SER A 420 -14.58 18.14 21.71
C SER A 420 -15.71 17.11 21.58
N ALA A 421 -16.40 16.86 22.70
CA ALA A 421 -17.54 15.94 22.78
C ALA A 421 -18.72 16.29 21.84
N ASN A 422 -18.67 17.42 21.13
CA ASN A 422 -19.70 17.88 20.19
C ASN A 422 -19.37 17.71 18.70
N GLN A 423 -18.32 16.97 18.34
CA GLN A 423 -18.13 16.48 16.98
C GLN A 423 -18.61 15.02 16.88
N ALA A 424 -19.93 14.84 16.76
CA ALA A 424 -20.53 13.57 16.38
C ALA A 424 -19.93 13.04 15.08
N ALA A 425 -19.43 11.80 15.11
CA ALA A 425 -18.77 11.05 14.03
C ALA A 425 -17.49 11.75 13.50
N PRO A 426 -16.56 11.04 12.82
CA PRO A 426 -15.44 11.69 12.17
C PRO A 426 -16.00 12.54 11.03
N ARG A 427 -16.29 13.81 11.35
CA ARG A 427 -16.64 14.85 10.38
C ARG A 427 -15.47 15.16 9.43
N ASN A 428 -14.32 14.53 9.65
CA ASN A 428 -13.13 14.52 8.80
C ASN A 428 -13.20 13.53 7.62
N PHE A 429 -14.32 12.84 7.38
CA PHE A 429 -14.65 12.35 6.04
C PHE A 429 -15.07 13.52 5.12
N GLN A 430 -14.25 14.56 5.09
CA GLN A 430 -14.37 15.66 4.16
C GLN A 430 -13.67 15.24 2.87
N PHE A 431 -14.48 14.80 1.93
CA PHE A 431 -14.09 14.54 0.55
C PHE A 431 -13.49 15.83 -0.05
N ILE A 432 -12.19 15.90 -0.28
CA ILE A 432 -11.62 16.96 -1.12
C ILE A 432 -11.82 16.53 -2.58
N TYR A 433 -13.00 16.80 -3.11
CA TYR A 433 -13.18 16.95 -4.56
C TYR A 433 -13.19 18.43 -4.98
N GLY A 434 -13.39 19.38 -4.05
CA GLY A 434 -13.78 20.76 -4.38
C GLY A 434 -12.68 21.84 -4.55
N HIS A 435 -11.39 21.55 -4.33
CA HIS A 435 -10.35 22.61 -4.42
C HIS A 435 -9.33 22.45 -5.54
N PHE A 436 -9.51 21.48 -6.44
CA PHE A 436 -8.61 21.29 -7.59
C PHE A 436 -9.33 21.17 -8.94
N GLU A 437 -10.64 21.43 -9.00
CA GLU A 437 -11.38 21.50 -10.27
C GLU A 437 -11.49 22.92 -10.84
N THR A 438 -11.26 23.97 -10.03
CA THR A 438 -11.40 25.37 -10.48
C THR A 438 -10.08 26.05 -10.86
N GLY A 439 -9.06 25.28 -11.26
CA GLY A 439 -7.74 25.83 -11.56
C GLY A 439 -6.95 25.02 -12.58
N MET A 440 -7.52 24.83 -13.77
CA MET A 440 -6.83 24.83 -15.08
C MET A 440 -7.84 24.56 -16.19
#